data_AF-A0A2E2U9B8-F1
#
_entry.id   AF-A0A2E2U9B8-F1
#
_cell.length_a   1.000
_cell.length_b   1.000
_cell.length_c   1.000
_cell.angle_alpha   90.00
_cell.angle_beta   90.00
_cell.angle_gamma   90.00
#
_symmetry.space_group_name_H-M   'P 1'
#
loop_
_entity.id
_entity.type
_entity.pdbx_description
1 polymer ?
#
loop_
_entity_poly.entity_id
_entity_poly.type
_entity_poly.pdbx_seq_one_letter_code
_entity_poly.pdbx_strand_id
1 'polypeptide(L)'
;MFNLRKFALAQVAIATIAFAGEGPLEDGTDVCGVPVCQIDVTLEALGELNENQRYNYTNGLVTTYKESTDIKILNNLVASAAEFKALSQEAGDSDWVIREASTLLNNSVFNLAKYSEIDAANLLRLFAQLDNQTKRYEVITYWASTLSEVENLNDLSELVLFAQNAAAISSSAGDEAWVVRAINSLASDITVKLTNLDPAHEGVYSVQIDSAPARQFGFDKIVVLDSTSEENLVVRFINSAYNRVAFEYSSTTLVGNVISGKRISNGSLSSEMSLTFDRATGAVSGTIQTTLAQEITFSGKQTFSASNVFRGEVATELDDNSVIGSMRGSIFGIPGTLSVQSFLPGVYSVNFSADNGFIVLDFVGKFFKKNGVLAVTSQNKVKLLLAQRVVDGQVKWVGNTFSITNGGVTTAEFDSN
;
A
#
# COMPACT_ATOMS: atom_id res chain seq x y z
N MET A 1 62.89 37.83 16.13
CA MET A 1 61.78 38.39 16.93
C MET A 1 61.58 39.85 16.55
N PHE A 2 60.62 40.13 15.68
CA PHE A 2 60.00 41.45 15.55
C PHE A 2 58.58 41.25 15.02
N ASN A 3 57.63 41.93 15.65
CA ASN A 3 56.20 41.71 15.58
C ASN A 3 55.60 42.59 14.46
N LEU A 4 55.01 41.96 13.44
CA LEU A 4 54.36 42.61 12.29
C LEU A 4 52.95 42.02 12.14
N ARG A 5 51.95 42.63 12.80
CA ARG A 5 50.53 42.39 12.52
C ARG A 5 49.72 43.67 12.72
N LYS A 6 49.92 44.62 11.81
CA LYS A 6 48.92 45.58 11.31
C LYS A 6 49.26 45.83 9.85
N PHE A 7 48.23 45.89 8.99
CA PHE A 7 48.22 45.92 7.52
C PHE A 7 48.04 44.56 6.80
N ALA A 8 46.78 44.21 6.57
CA ALA A 8 46.31 43.70 5.29
C ALA A 8 44.79 43.95 5.21
N LEU A 9 44.43 45.15 4.74
CA LEU A 9 43.12 45.46 4.19
C LEU A 9 43.05 44.86 2.77
N ALA A 10 41.83 44.47 2.37
CA ALA A 10 41.37 44.30 0.99
C ALA A 10 41.94 43.12 0.18
N GLN A 11 41.14 42.05 0.10
CA GLN A 11 40.66 41.38 -1.12
C GLN A 11 40.26 39.94 -0.75
N VAL A 12 39.11 39.78 -0.10
CA VAL A 12 38.30 38.58 -0.35
C VAL A 12 37.47 38.96 -1.56
N ALA A 13 37.85 38.39 -2.70
CA ALA A 13 37.06 38.46 -3.91
C ALA A 13 35.72 37.79 -3.62
N ILE A 14 34.73 38.60 -3.29
CA ILE A 14 33.33 38.29 -3.53
C ILE A 14 33.25 38.16 -5.04
N ALA A 15 33.34 36.92 -5.54
CA ALA A 15 32.86 36.61 -6.87
C ALA A 15 31.33 36.70 -6.80
N THR A 16 30.81 37.94 -6.77
CA THR A 16 29.49 38.24 -7.27
C THR A 16 29.50 37.81 -8.73
N ILE A 17 29.04 36.60 -8.99
CA ILE A 17 28.34 36.33 -10.24
C ILE A 17 27.13 37.26 -10.18
N ALA A 18 27.31 38.46 -10.71
CA ALA A 18 26.23 39.38 -10.96
C ALA A 18 25.33 38.72 -11.99
N PHE A 19 24.32 38.00 -11.51
CA PHE A 19 23.11 37.80 -12.28
C PHE A 19 22.54 39.20 -12.50
N ALA A 20 22.54 39.63 -13.76
CA ALA A 20 21.76 40.78 -14.17
C ALA A 20 20.29 40.37 -14.07
N GLY A 21 19.62 40.81 -13.01
CA GLY A 21 18.20 40.55 -12.78
C GLY A 21 17.92 40.40 -11.29
N GLU A 22 17.24 41.41 -10.74
CA GLU A 22 16.41 41.31 -9.54
C GLU A 22 17.14 41.14 -8.17
N GLY A 23 16.73 41.91 -7.15
CA GLY A 23 17.34 41.89 -5.81
C GLY A 23 17.11 40.56 -5.06
N PRO A 24 17.78 40.33 -3.90
CA PRO A 24 17.67 39.06 -3.16
C PRO A 24 16.28 38.76 -2.57
N LEU A 25 15.34 39.71 -2.68
CA LEU A 25 13.96 39.58 -2.22
C LEU A 25 12.96 39.55 -3.38
N GLU A 26 13.43 39.43 -4.61
CA GLU A 26 12.61 39.27 -5.81
C GLU A 26 12.49 37.79 -6.19
N ASP A 27 11.53 37.47 -7.04
CA ASP A 27 11.26 36.08 -7.44
C ASP A 27 12.32 35.59 -8.41
N GLY A 28 13.15 34.67 -7.95
CA GLY A 28 14.29 34.16 -8.71
C GLY A 28 13.94 33.26 -9.89
N THR A 29 12.66 32.97 -10.16
CA THR A 29 12.28 31.93 -11.12
C THR A 29 12.79 32.22 -12.54
N ASP A 30 12.76 33.47 -12.99
CA ASP A 30 13.27 33.84 -14.32
C ASP A 30 14.81 33.97 -14.36
N VAL A 31 15.48 34.01 -13.20
CA VAL A 31 16.92 34.26 -13.07
C VAL A 31 17.71 32.97 -12.80
N CYS A 32 17.26 32.17 -11.83
CA CYS A 32 17.92 30.94 -11.39
C CYS A 32 16.99 29.70 -11.47
N GLY A 33 15.76 29.87 -11.97
CA GLY A 33 14.81 28.78 -12.15
C GLY A 33 14.24 28.22 -10.86
N VAL A 34 14.25 28.99 -9.76
CA VAL A 34 13.58 28.73 -8.49
C VAL A 34 13.22 30.06 -7.79
N PRO A 35 12.21 30.11 -6.92
CA PRO A 35 11.77 31.37 -6.32
C PRO A 35 12.81 32.05 -5.42
N VAL A 36 13.64 31.26 -4.73
CA VAL A 36 14.69 31.75 -3.82
C VAL A 36 16.06 31.28 -4.32
N CYS A 37 16.79 32.14 -5.02
CA CYS A 37 18.05 31.77 -5.68
C CYS A 37 19.18 31.42 -4.71
N GLN A 38 19.42 32.28 -3.72
CA GLN A 38 20.47 32.12 -2.72
C GLN A 38 19.84 32.30 -1.35
N ILE A 39 19.50 31.18 -0.70
CA ILE A 39 18.77 31.16 0.57
C ILE A 39 19.52 32.00 1.62
N ASP A 40 20.83 31.82 1.77
CA ASP A 40 21.64 32.56 2.75
C ASP A 40 21.62 34.08 2.53
N VAL A 41 21.74 34.54 1.28
CA VAL A 41 21.69 35.97 0.95
C VAL A 41 20.28 36.54 1.13
N THR A 42 19.26 35.74 0.83
CA THR A 42 17.85 36.09 1.06
C THR A 42 17.58 36.23 2.56
N LEU A 43 18.11 35.32 3.38
CA LEU A 43 17.97 35.36 4.84
C LEU A 43 18.67 36.58 5.45
N GLU A 44 19.89 36.90 5.00
CA GLU A 44 20.59 38.13 5.41
C GLU A 44 19.74 39.38 5.08
N ALA A 45 19.22 39.45 3.86
CA ALA A 45 18.35 40.55 3.44
C ALA A 45 17.04 40.63 4.26
N LEU A 46 16.41 39.49 4.59
CA LEU A 46 15.21 39.43 5.43
C LEU A 46 15.48 39.78 6.90
N GLY A 47 16.68 39.49 7.40
CA GLY A 47 17.09 39.81 8.78
C GLY A 47 17.12 41.30 9.07
N GLU A 48 17.43 42.12 8.06
CA GLU A 48 17.48 43.59 8.14
C GLU A 48 16.09 44.25 8.08
N LEU A 49 15.03 43.49 7.78
CA LEU A 49 13.67 44.01 7.63
C LEU A 49 12.90 44.04 8.97
N ASN A 50 11.76 44.72 8.97
CA ASN A 50 10.79 44.59 10.08
C ASN A 50 9.81 43.42 9.86
N GLU A 51 9.04 43.08 10.91
CA GLU A 51 8.11 41.95 10.92
C GLU A 51 7.09 41.99 9.76
N ASN A 52 6.56 43.17 9.40
CA ASN A 52 5.58 43.33 8.32
C ASN A 52 6.21 43.05 6.94
N GLN A 53 7.45 43.48 6.74
CA GLN A 53 8.17 43.26 5.49
C GLN A 53 8.56 41.80 5.30
N ARG A 54 9.02 41.12 6.36
CA ARG A 54 9.25 39.67 6.34
C ARG A 54 7.97 38.91 6.00
N TYR A 55 6.86 39.25 6.67
CA TYR A 55 5.56 38.66 6.35
C TYR A 55 5.18 38.86 4.88
N ASN A 56 5.26 40.08 4.36
CA ASN A 56 4.81 40.38 3.00
C ASN A 56 5.61 39.58 1.95
N TYR A 57 6.92 39.40 2.16
CA TYR A 57 7.74 38.58 1.30
C TYR A 57 7.28 37.11 1.33
N THR A 58 7.13 36.52 2.52
CA THR A 58 6.69 35.13 2.66
C THR A 58 5.28 34.91 2.12
N ASN A 59 4.33 35.82 2.41
CA ASN A 59 2.96 35.77 1.89
C ASN A 59 2.93 35.90 0.35
N GLY A 60 3.85 36.67 -0.23
CA GLY A 60 4.04 36.74 -1.68
C GLY A 60 4.34 35.35 -2.26
N LEU A 61 5.31 34.64 -1.69
CA LEU A 61 5.64 33.27 -2.10
C LEU A 61 4.47 32.30 -1.88
N VAL A 62 3.76 32.39 -0.76
CA VAL A 62 2.55 31.58 -0.49
C VAL A 62 1.51 31.79 -1.59
N THR A 63 1.21 33.05 -1.90
CA THR A 63 0.15 33.40 -2.86
C THR A 63 0.51 32.96 -4.27
N THR A 64 1.76 33.14 -4.68
CA THR A 64 2.23 32.78 -6.03
C THR A 64 2.32 31.27 -6.22
N TYR A 65 2.80 30.53 -5.20
CA TYR A 65 3.19 29.11 -5.37
C TYR A 65 2.26 28.11 -4.68
N LYS A 66 1.16 28.53 -4.06
CA LYS A 66 0.20 27.64 -3.37
C LYS A 66 -0.27 26.42 -4.19
N GLU A 67 -0.31 26.55 -5.52
CA GLU A 67 -0.80 25.52 -6.46
C GLU A 67 0.32 24.97 -7.35
N SER A 68 1.59 25.26 -7.04
CA SER A 68 2.72 24.78 -7.84
C SER A 68 2.79 23.25 -7.86
N THR A 69 3.08 22.71 -9.03
CA THR A 69 3.35 21.28 -9.25
C THR A 69 4.82 21.01 -9.59
N ASP A 70 5.64 22.05 -9.71
CA ASP A 70 7.05 21.93 -10.09
C ASP A 70 7.89 21.49 -8.88
N ILE A 71 8.44 20.27 -8.96
CA ILE A 71 9.21 19.64 -7.88
C ILE A 71 10.46 20.44 -7.50
N LYS A 72 11.12 21.10 -8.45
CA LYS A 72 12.32 21.90 -8.17
C LYS A 72 11.94 23.16 -7.39
N ILE A 73 10.87 23.83 -7.81
CA ILE A 73 10.30 24.99 -7.12
C ILE A 73 9.87 24.60 -5.71
N LEU A 74 9.10 23.52 -5.56
CA LEU A 74 8.57 23.11 -4.27
C LEU A 74 9.67 22.72 -3.27
N ASN A 75 10.73 22.01 -3.71
CA ASN A 75 11.86 21.70 -2.84
C ASN A 75 12.61 22.96 -2.39
N ASN A 76 12.78 23.94 -3.28
CA ASN A 76 13.37 25.23 -2.92
C ASN A 76 12.53 25.97 -1.88
N LEU A 77 11.21 25.98 -2.03
CA LEU A 77 10.30 26.60 -1.07
C LEU A 77 10.27 25.89 0.28
N VAL A 78 10.35 24.55 0.33
CA VAL A 78 10.46 23.81 1.59
C VAL A 78 11.72 24.20 2.36
N ALA A 79 12.87 24.21 1.68
CA ALA A 79 14.14 24.59 2.30
C ALA A 79 14.10 26.04 2.81
N SER A 80 13.61 26.97 1.97
CA SER A 80 13.56 28.38 2.30
C SER A 80 12.57 28.68 3.43
N ALA A 81 11.37 28.08 3.42
CA ALA A 81 10.33 28.32 4.41
C ALA A 81 10.74 27.87 5.82
N ALA A 82 11.50 26.78 5.95
CA ALA A 82 12.04 26.34 7.24
C ALA A 82 12.97 27.40 7.84
N GLU A 83 13.85 27.97 7.03
CA GLU A 83 14.78 29.03 7.45
C GLU A 83 14.05 30.35 7.74
N PHE A 84 13.04 30.72 6.94
CA PHE A 84 12.22 31.92 7.20
C PHE A 84 11.48 31.82 8.53
N LYS A 85 10.97 30.63 8.86
CA LYS A 85 10.32 30.36 10.14
C LYS A 85 11.31 30.51 11.29
N ALA A 86 12.51 29.93 11.18
CA ALA A 86 13.56 30.04 12.19
C ALA A 86 14.00 31.50 12.40
N LEU A 87 14.22 32.24 11.32
CA LEU A 87 14.56 33.66 11.37
C LEU A 87 13.47 34.48 12.08
N SER A 88 12.20 34.27 11.75
CA SER A 88 11.08 35.00 12.38
C SER A 88 10.98 34.70 13.89
N GLN A 89 11.26 33.45 14.29
CA GLN A 89 11.31 33.06 15.69
C GLN A 89 12.48 33.70 16.43
N GLU A 90 13.67 33.73 15.83
CA GLU A 90 14.87 34.36 16.41
C GLU A 90 14.70 35.88 16.55
N ALA A 91 14.09 36.52 15.55
CA ALA A 91 13.78 37.95 15.57
C ALA A 91 12.70 38.33 16.60
N GLY A 92 11.99 37.36 17.19
CA GLY A 92 10.91 37.61 18.14
C GLY A 92 9.65 38.17 17.47
N ASP A 93 9.41 37.82 16.19
CA ASP A 93 8.24 38.26 15.46
C ASP A 93 6.94 37.71 16.06
N SER A 94 5.85 38.42 15.80
CA SER A 94 4.51 38.00 16.19
C SER A 94 4.11 36.66 15.55
N ASP A 95 3.26 35.89 16.24
CA ASP A 95 2.79 34.56 15.78
C ASP A 95 2.23 34.52 14.35
N TRP A 96 1.59 35.61 13.90
CA TRP A 96 1.01 35.68 12.57
C TRP A 96 2.05 35.72 11.44
N VAL A 97 3.27 36.21 11.71
CA VAL A 97 4.41 36.19 10.78
C VAL A 97 4.99 34.78 10.69
N ILE A 98 5.26 34.17 11.85
CA ILE A 98 5.77 32.80 11.96
C ILE A 98 4.80 31.81 11.28
N ARG A 99 3.49 32.01 11.46
CA ARG A 99 2.44 31.20 10.82
C ARG A 99 2.45 31.29 9.30
N GLU A 100 2.85 32.42 8.72
CA GLU A 100 2.92 32.56 7.26
C GLU A 100 4.06 31.71 6.67
N ALA A 101 5.22 31.68 7.32
CA ALA A 101 6.33 30.78 6.96
C ALA A 101 5.92 29.30 7.11
N SER A 102 5.21 28.97 8.19
CA SER A 102 4.56 27.65 8.34
C SER A 102 3.57 27.33 7.22
N THR A 103 2.81 28.31 6.74
CA THR A 103 1.85 28.14 5.64
C THR A 103 2.58 27.82 4.33
N LEU A 104 3.66 28.54 4.03
CA LEU A 104 4.51 28.27 2.87
C LEU A 104 5.10 26.85 2.92
N LEU A 105 5.67 26.48 4.08
CA LEU A 105 6.23 25.16 4.30
C LEU A 105 5.17 24.07 4.07
N ASN A 106 4.04 24.16 4.76
CA ASN A 106 2.97 23.16 4.68
C ASN A 106 2.40 23.01 3.28
N ASN A 107 2.15 24.11 2.56
CA ASN A 107 1.63 24.04 1.20
C ASN A 107 2.65 23.39 0.26
N SER A 108 3.94 23.73 0.41
CA SER A 108 5.01 23.17 -0.42
C SER A 108 5.20 21.68 -0.15
N VAL A 109 5.23 21.27 1.12
CA VAL A 109 5.31 19.87 1.54
C VAL A 109 4.09 19.07 1.07
N PHE A 110 2.89 19.64 1.20
CA PHE A 110 1.66 18.99 0.73
C PHE A 110 1.68 18.76 -0.78
N ASN A 111 2.08 19.76 -1.57
CA ASN A 111 2.18 19.61 -3.02
C ASN A 111 3.29 18.64 -3.42
N LEU A 112 4.44 18.61 -2.73
CA LEU A 112 5.45 17.56 -2.93
C LEU A 112 4.88 16.18 -2.66
N ALA A 113 4.08 16.02 -1.60
CA ALA A 113 3.45 14.74 -1.28
C ALA A 113 2.40 14.31 -2.32
N LYS A 114 1.91 15.22 -3.18
CA LYS A 114 0.98 14.90 -4.28
C LYS A 114 1.67 14.55 -5.59
N TYR A 115 2.71 15.33 -5.93
CA TYR A 115 3.27 15.37 -7.27
C TYR A 115 4.65 14.72 -7.40
N SER A 116 5.32 14.43 -6.27
CA SER A 116 6.56 13.64 -6.30
C SER A 116 6.26 12.19 -6.66
N GLU A 117 7.30 11.44 -7.02
CA GLU A 117 7.22 9.99 -7.16
C GLU A 117 6.67 9.34 -5.87
N ILE A 118 5.85 8.31 -6.06
CA ILE A 118 5.26 7.55 -4.96
C ILE A 118 6.33 6.65 -4.36
N ASP A 119 6.97 7.15 -3.31
CA ASP A 119 8.00 6.46 -2.55
C ASP A 119 7.69 6.62 -1.05
N ALA A 120 7.54 5.51 -0.33
CA ALA A 120 7.08 5.54 1.06
C ALA A 120 8.03 6.34 1.95
N ALA A 121 9.35 6.20 1.76
CA ALA A 121 10.34 6.87 2.59
C ALA A 121 10.27 8.39 2.42
N ASN A 122 10.16 8.87 1.17
CA ASN A 122 10.01 10.28 0.87
C ASN A 122 8.66 10.82 1.35
N LEU A 123 7.56 10.10 1.14
CA LEU A 123 6.24 10.51 1.62
C LEU A 123 6.19 10.59 3.14
N LEU A 124 6.79 9.64 3.87
CA LEU A 124 6.90 9.69 5.33
C LEU A 124 7.74 10.89 5.80
N ARG A 125 8.87 11.15 5.13
CA ARG A 125 9.72 12.31 5.41
C ARG A 125 8.96 13.63 5.21
N LEU A 126 8.18 13.75 4.14
CA LEU A 126 7.34 14.93 3.87
C LEU A 126 6.22 15.04 4.91
N PHE A 127 5.51 13.95 5.18
CA PHE A 127 4.42 13.92 6.15
C PHE A 127 4.85 14.32 7.57
N ALA A 128 6.06 13.92 7.99
CA ALA A 128 6.64 14.30 9.27
C ALA A 128 7.02 15.80 9.38
N GLN A 129 7.22 16.49 8.26
CA GLN A 129 7.55 17.93 8.25
C GLN A 129 6.32 18.84 8.40
N LEU A 130 5.12 18.31 8.16
CA LEU A 130 3.89 19.06 8.35
C LEU A 130 3.75 19.41 9.83
N ASP A 131 3.42 20.67 10.15
CA ASP A 131 3.35 21.12 11.55
C ASP A 131 1.93 21.12 12.13
N ASN A 132 0.92 20.83 11.31
CA ASN A 132 -0.48 20.81 11.71
C ASN A 132 -1.18 19.50 11.29
N GLN A 133 -1.97 18.95 12.21
CA GLN A 133 -2.85 17.80 11.99
C GLN A 133 -3.80 17.96 10.79
N THR A 134 -4.31 19.18 10.53
CA THR A 134 -5.19 19.43 9.38
C THR A 134 -4.47 19.14 8.06
N LYS A 135 -3.19 19.55 7.95
CA LYS A 135 -2.40 19.35 6.74
C LYS A 135 -1.99 17.89 6.57
N ARG A 136 -1.68 17.20 7.67
CA ARG A 136 -1.50 15.73 7.65
C ARG A 136 -2.75 15.04 7.14
N TYR A 137 -3.92 15.42 7.64
CA TYR A 137 -5.19 14.86 7.16
C TYR A 137 -5.47 15.16 5.68
N GLU A 138 -5.12 16.34 5.18
CA GLU A 138 -5.23 16.69 3.75
C GLU A 138 -4.41 15.73 2.87
N VAL A 139 -3.18 15.33 3.27
CA VAL A 139 -2.37 14.32 2.56
C VAL A 139 -3.11 12.99 2.48
N ILE A 140 -3.67 12.53 3.61
CA ILE A 140 -4.38 11.25 3.69
C ILE A 140 -5.64 11.27 2.81
N THR A 141 -6.38 12.38 2.86
CA THR A 141 -7.61 12.56 2.07
C THR A 141 -7.31 12.62 0.57
N TYR A 142 -6.21 13.27 0.17
CA TYR A 142 -5.77 13.29 -1.22
C TYR A 142 -5.54 11.87 -1.74
N TRP A 143 -4.69 11.09 -1.06
CA TRP A 143 -4.40 9.72 -1.49
C TRP A 143 -5.61 8.80 -1.46
N ALA A 144 -6.52 8.98 -0.49
CA ALA A 144 -7.78 8.25 -0.48
C ALA A 144 -8.65 8.58 -1.71
N SER A 145 -8.70 9.85 -2.12
CA SER A 145 -9.51 10.29 -3.27
C SER A 145 -8.95 9.86 -4.62
N THR A 146 -7.63 9.75 -4.76
CA THR A 146 -6.96 9.38 -6.02
C THR A 146 -6.68 7.88 -6.14
N LEU A 147 -6.89 7.10 -5.07
CA LEU A 147 -6.61 5.66 -5.03
C LEU A 147 -7.24 4.87 -6.20
N SER A 148 -8.43 5.28 -6.65
CA SER A 148 -9.12 4.61 -7.75
C SER A 148 -8.34 4.66 -9.07
N GLU A 149 -7.49 5.68 -9.25
CA GLU A 149 -6.68 5.95 -10.44
C GLU A 149 -5.29 5.29 -10.38
N VAL A 150 -4.85 4.85 -9.19
CA VAL A 150 -3.55 4.18 -9.01
C VAL A 150 -3.68 2.70 -9.35
N GLU A 151 -3.01 2.30 -10.44
CA GLU A 151 -3.06 0.94 -10.99
C GLU A 151 -1.72 0.20 -10.91
N ASN A 152 -0.62 0.92 -10.64
CA ASN A 152 0.70 0.34 -10.50
C ASN A 152 0.83 -0.38 -9.14
N LEU A 153 1.18 -1.66 -9.15
CA LEU A 153 1.31 -2.48 -7.95
C LEU A 153 2.43 -2.00 -7.01
N ASN A 154 3.52 -1.47 -7.56
CA ASN A 154 4.62 -0.93 -6.75
C ASN A 154 4.18 0.35 -6.05
N ASP A 155 3.54 1.28 -6.77
CA ASP A 155 3.02 2.52 -6.19
C ASP A 155 2.00 2.23 -5.08
N LEU A 156 1.08 1.28 -5.30
CA LEU A 156 0.14 0.83 -4.27
C LEU A 156 0.87 0.22 -3.06
N SER A 157 1.93 -0.55 -3.28
CA SER A 157 2.72 -1.14 -2.19
C SER A 157 3.43 -0.06 -1.36
N GLU A 158 4.02 0.94 -2.02
CA GLU A 158 4.64 2.11 -1.38
C GLU A 158 3.60 2.94 -0.61
N LEU A 159 2.40 3.15 -1.16
CA LEU A 159 1.33 3.86 -0.45
C LEU A 159 0.85 3.11 0.79
N VAL A 160 0.76 1.77 0.76
CA VAL A 160 0.45 1.00 1.99
C VAL A 160 1.56 1.17 3.01
N LEU A 161 2.84 1.06 2.61
CA LEU A 161 3.97 1.24 3.52
C LEU A 161 3.97 2.65 4.13
N PHE A 162 3.69 3.67 3.34
CA PHE A 162 3.47 5.03 3.83
C PHE A 162 2.34 5.07 4.88
N ALA A 163 1.14 4.57 4.55
CA ALA A 163 0.01 4.64 5.46
C ALA A 163 0.24 3.86 6.77
N GLN A 164 0.86 2.68 6.72
CA GLN A 164 1.19 1.87 7.90
C GLN A 164 2.11 2.60 8.88
N ASN A 165 3.05 3.40 8.37
CA ASN A 165 4.02 4.11 9.19
C ASN A 165 3.57 5.54 9.55
N ALA A 166 2.72 6.17 8.74
CA ALA A 166 2.20 7.51 8.97
C ALA A 166 1.37 7.61 10.27
N ALA A 167 0.71 6.52 10.68
CA ALA A 167 -0.08 6.48 11.91
C ALA A 167 0.78 6.72 13.17
N ALA A 168 2.01 6.17 13.18
CA ALA A 168 2.97 6.39 14.26
C ALA A 168 3.47 7.84 14.28
N ILE A 169 3.79 8.41 13.12
CA ILE A 169 4.18 9.82 12.98
C ILE A 169 3.09 10.75 13.50
N SER A 170 1.84 10.53 13.08
CA SER A 170 0.66 11.29 13.49
C SER A 170 0.45 11.21 15.02
N SER A 171 0.55 10.00 15.58
CA SER A 171 0.42 9.79 17.04
C SER A 171 1.54 10.48 17.82
N SER A 172 2.80 10.38 17.36
CA SER A 172 3.95 11.05 17.99
C SER A 172 3.87 12.57 17.89
N ALA A 173 3.23 13.10 16.85
CA ALA A 173 2.97 14.53 16.69
C ALA A 173 1.81 15.05 17.57
N GLY A 174 1.08 14.16 18.27
CA GLY A 174 -0.02 14.52 19.14
C GLY A 174 -1.36 14.75 18.42
N ASP A 175 -1.52 14.21 17.22
CA ASP A 175 -2.76 14.33 16.45
C ASP A 175 -3.95 13.64 17.14
N GLU A 176 -5.14 14.17 16.87
CA GLU A 176 -6.37 13.55 17.33
C GLU A 176 -6.63 12.19 16.65
N ALA A 177 -7.32 11.31 17.38
CA ALA A 177 -7.56 9.93 16.96
C ALA A 177 -8.29 9.79 15.61
N TRP A 178 -9.02 10.82 15.14
CA TRP A 178 -9.68 10.78 13.84
C TRP A 178 -8.69 10.83 12.67
N VAL A 179 -7.53 11.48 12.83
CA VAL A 179 -6.45 11.48 11.82
C VAL A 179 -5.86 10.07 11.70
N VAL A 180 -5.51 9.46 12.84
CA VAL A 180 -4.97 8.09 12.90
C VAL A 180 -5.97 7.08 12.31
N ARG A 181 -7.27 7.23 12.58
CA ARG A 181 -8.31 6.40 11.95
C ARG A 181 -8.36 6.56 10.43
N ALA A 182 -8.24 7.78 9.92
CA ALA A 182 -8.22 8.02 8.48
C ALA A 182 -7.00 7.39 7.82
N ILE A 183 -5.82 7.45 8.46
CA ILE A 183 -4.60 6.79 7.99
C ILE A 183 -4.79 5.27 7.92
N ASN A 184 -5.35 4.67 8.96
CA ASN A 184 -5.61 3.23 8.98
C ASN A 184 -6.66 2.81 7.93
N SER A 185 -7.68 3.65 7.71
CA SER A 185 -8.65 3.44 6.62
C SER A 185 -7.96 3.46 5.27
N LEU A 186 -7.10 4.45 5.01
CA LEU A 186 -6.32 4.52 3.77
C LEU A 186 -5.49 3.25 3.55
N ALA A 187 -4.77 2.78 4.57
CA ALA A 187 -3.99 1.52 4.48
C ALA A 187 -4.88 0.32 4.10
N SER A 188 -6.08 0.23 4.68
CA SER A 188 -7.07 -0.81 4.37
C SER A 188 -7.57 -0.69 2.93
N ASP A 189 -7.96 0.51 2.50
CA ASP A 189 -8.52 0.75 1.16
C ASP A 189 -7.49 0.45 0.07
N ILE A 190 -6.23 0.88 0.27
CA ILE A 190 -5.13 0.55 -0.66
C ILE A 190 -4.90 -0.97 -0.68
N THR A 191 -4.97 -1.65 0.47
CA THR A 191 -4.82 -3.11 0.54
C THR A 191 -5.92 -3.83 -0.24
N VAL A 192 -7.18 -3.37 -0.14
CA VAL A 192 -8.30 -3.91 -0.92
C VAL A 192 -8.07 -3.69 -2.42
N LYS A 193 -7.63 -2.49 -2.84
CA LYS A 193 -7.28 -2.22 -4.24
C LYS A 193 -6.16 -3.16 -4.72
N LEU A 194 -5.09 -3.28 -3.95
CA LEU A 194 -3.92 -4.10 -4.25
C LEU A 194 -4.29 -5.59 -4.37
N THR A 195 -5.16 -6.11 -3.49
CA THR A 195 -5.63 -7.50 -3.56
C THR A 195 -6.57 -7.78 -4.72
N ASN A 196 -7.41 -6.82 -5.10
CA ASN A 196 -8.27 -6.94 -6.28
C ASN A 196 -7.48 -6.98 -7.60
N LEU A 197 -6.35 -6.25 -7.66
CA LEU A 197 -5.46 -6.27 -8.83
C LEU A 197 -4.54 -7.48 -8.83
N ASP A 198 -4.03 -7.84 -7.65
CA ASP A 198 -3.06 -8.91 -7.46
C ASP A 198 -3.28 -9.63 -6.11
N PRO A 199 -4.03 -10.75 -6.09
CA PRO A 199 -4.27 -11.53 -4.88
C PRO A 199 -3.09 -12.46 -4.54
N ALA A 200 -1.87 -11.92 -4.51
CA ALA A 200 -0.64 -12.69 -4.24
C ALA A 200 -0.62 -13.39 -2.87
N HIS A 201 -1.38 -12.87 -1.90
CA HIS A 201 -1.55 -13.44 -0.58
C HIS A 201 -2.38 -14.73 -0.55
N GLU A 202 -3.21 -14.97 -1.56
CA GLU A 202 -4.12 -16.12 -1.61
C GLU A 202 -3.41 -17.32 -2.26
N GLY A 203 -3.51 -18.49 -1.62
CA GLY A 203 -2.97 -19.73 -2.15
C GLY A 203 -2.40 -20.69 -1.10
N VAL A 204 -1.42 -21.49 -1.51
CA VAL A 204 -0.82 -22.56 -0.69
C VAL A 204 0.67 -22.28 -0.51
N TYR A 205 1.13 -22.48 0.72
CA TYR A 205 2.51 -22.27 1.14
C TYR A 205 3.07 -23.57 1.72
N SER A 206 4.33 -23.86 1.41
CA SER A 206 5.14 -24.87 2.09
C SER A 206 5.99 -24.16 3.12
N VAL A 207 5.93 -24.60 4.37
CA VAL A 207 6.62 -23.97 5.49
C VAL A 207 7.34 -24.99 6.34
N GLN A 208 8.32 -24.49 7.10
CA GLN A 208 9.00 -25.22 8.16
C GLN A 208 8.86 -24.42 9.45
N ILE A 209 8.81 -25.14 10.57
CA ILE A 209 8.84 -24.54 11.91
C ILE A 209 10.31 -24.28 12.25
N ASP A 210 10.64 -23.01 12.49
CA ASP A 210 12.00 -22.60 12.85
C ASP A 210 12.24 -22.73 14.36
N SER A 211 11.22 -22.42 15.16
CA SER A 211 11.23 -22.58 16.62
C SER A 211 9.83 -22.92 17.12
N ALA A 212 9.74 -23.88 18.05
CA ALA A 212 8.49 -24.21 18.73
C ALA A 212 8.74 -24.80 20.12
N PRO A 213 7.76 -24.68 21.04
CA PRO A 213 7.78 -25.38 22.32
C PRO A 213 7.75 -26.90 22.16
N ALA A 214 8.27 -27.60 23.17
CA ALA A 214 8.21 -29.06 23.21
C ALA A 214 6.77 -29.58 23.14
N ARG A 215 6.54 -30.64 22.34
CA ARG A 215 5.25 -31.34 22.16
C ARG A 215 4.16 -30.57 21.39
N GLN A 216 4.52 -29.54 20.63
CA GLN A 216 3.58 -28.88 19.73
C GLN A 216 3.23 -29.79 18.54
N PHE A 217 1.95 -29.85 18.15
CA PHE A 217 1.54 -30.49 16.90
C PHE A 217 2.05 -29.65 15.73
N GLY A 218 3.01 -30.19 14.97
CA GLY A 218 3.67 -29.47 13.87
C GLY A 218 2.77 -29.29 12.65
N PHE A 219 3.19 -28.41 11.75
CA PHE A 219 2.58 -28.16 10.44
C PHE A 219 3.68 -27.92 9.41
N ASP A 220 3.38 -28.18 8.14
CA ASP A 220 4.30 -28.03 7.00
C ASP A 220 3.65 -27.28 5.83
N LYS A 221 2.35 -26.97 5.94
CA LYS A 221 1.62 -26.19 4.95
C LYS A 221 0.79 -25.08 5.59
N ILE A 222 0.67 -23.98 4.87
CA ILE A 222 -0.30 -22.92 5.15
C ILE A 222 -1.20 -22.78 3.92
N VAL A 223 -2.50 -22.63 4.12
CA VAL A 223 -3.43 -22.26 3.07
C VAL A 223 -4.12 -20.97 3.46
N VAL A 224 -4.06 -19.99 2.58
CA VAL A 224 -4.73 -18.70 2.70
C VAL A 224 -5.81 -18.65 1.64
N LEU A 225 -7.06 -18.42 2.04
CA LEU A 225 -8.23 -18.37 1.17
C LEU A 225 -9.02 -17.10 1.44
N ASP A 226 -9.34 -16.34 0.40
CA ASP A 226 -10.23 -15.20 0.52
C ASP A 226 -11.69 -15.63 0.37
N SER A 227 -12.47 -15.42 1.43
CA SER A 227 -13.86 -15.88 1.56
C SER A 227 -14.82 -14.84 0.99
N THR A 228 -15.82 -15.29 0.25
CA THR A 228 -16.80 -14.42 -0.40
C THR A 228 -18.06 -14.19 0.46
N SER A 229 -18.17 -14.79 1.66
CA SER A 229 -19.42 -14.93 2.42
C SER A 229 -19.52 -14.11 3.73
N GLU A 230 -19.01 -12.87 3.77
CA GLU A 230 -18.90 -12.00 4.97
C GLU A 230 -17.81 -12.47 5.97
N GLU A 231 -16.73 -11.68 6.04
CA GLU A 231 -15.57 -11.74 6.94
C GLU A 231 -14.81 -13.09 7.02
N ASN A 232 -13.52 -13.20 6.79
CA ASN A 232 -12.47 -12.33 6.26
C ASN A 232 -11.31 -13.34 6.18
N LEU A 233 -10.65 -13.47 5.03
CA LEU A 233 -9.45 -14.30 4.80
C LEU A 233 -9.24 -15.50 5.77
N VAL A 234 -9.50 -16.73 5.32
CA VAL A 234 -9.29 -17.94 6.11
C VAL A 234 -7.83 -18.38 6.00
N VAL A 235 -7.16 -18.57 7.14
CA VAL A 235 -5.78 -19.09 7.19
C VAL A 235 -5.76 -20.40 7.96
N ARG A 236 -5.27 -21.46 7.33
CA ARG A 236 -5.12 -22.79 7.95
C ARG A 236 -3.70 -23.29 7.88
N PHE A 237 -3.23 -23.81 9.01
CA PHE A 237 -1.94 -24.47 9.16
C PHE A 237 -2.19 -25.97 9.19
N ILE A 238 -1.59 -26.71 8.26
CA ILE A 238 -1.90 -28.12 7.99
C ILE A 238 -0.63 -28.95 8.20
N ASN A 239 -0.79 -30.06 8.91
CA ASN A 239 0.16 -31.16 8.90
C ASN A 239 -0.23 -32.12 7.77
N SER A 240 0.53 -32.12 6.68
CA SER A 240 0.22 -32.90 5.48
C SER A 240 0.41 -34.40 5.70
N ALA A 241 1.36 -34.81 6.56
CA ALA A 241 1.61 -36.22 6.88
C ALA A 241 0.41 -36.90 7.56
N TYR A 242 -0.32 -36.15 8.39
CA TYR A 242 -1.53 -36.65 9.08
C TYR A 242 -2.84 -36.13 8.47
N ASN A 243 -2.77 -35.24 7.47
CA ASN A 243 -3.90 -34.52 6.90
C ASN A 243 -4.80 -33.89 7.98
N ARG A 244 -4.16 -33.17 8.94
CA ARG A 244 -4.85 -32.53 10.07
C ARG A 244 -4.51 -31.05 10.17
N VAL A 245 -5.51 -30.25 10.52
CA VAL A 245 -5.36 -28.82 10.79
C VAL A 245 -4.75 -28.64 12.19
N ALA A 246 -3.58 -28.01 12.25
CA ALA A 246 -2.92 -27.62 13.48
C ALA A 246 -3.52 -26.32 14.06
N PHE A 247 -3.70 -25.33 13.19
CA PHE A 247 -4.30 -24.04 13.54
C PHE A 247 -5.23 -23.56 12.43
N GLU A 248 -6.28 -22.87 12.82
CA GLU A 248 -7.24 -22.25 11.91
C GLU A 248 -7.62 -20.88 12.45
N TYR A 249 -7.58 -19.91 11.56
CA TYR A 249 -7.99 -18.54 11.83
C TYR A 249 -9.02 -18.15 10.77
N SER A 250 -10.23 -17.88 11.23
CA SER A 250 -11.27 -17.21 10.45
C SER A 250 -11.28 -15.73 10.81
N SER A 251 -11.75 -14.88 9.90
CA SER A 251 -11.83 -13.43 10.09
C SER A 251 -10.46 -12.77 10.26
N THR A 252 -9.45 -13.22 9.50
CA THR A 252 -8.12 -12.61 9.54
C THR A 252 -8.08 -11.32 8.75
N THR A 253 -7.30 -10.35 9.23
CA THR A 253 -7.12 -9.05 8.59
C THR A 253 -5.86 -9.08 7.73
N LEU A 254 -5.93 -8.50 6.54
CA LEU A 254 -4.78 -8.27 5.68
C LEU A 254 -4.55 -6.76 5.60
N VAL A 255 -3.33 -6.30 5.90
CA VAL A 255 -2.89 -4.92 5.66
C VAL A 255 -1.54 -4.98 4.95
N GLY A 256 -1.52 -4.55 3.68
CA GLY A 256 -0.38 -4.65 2.78
C GLY A 256 0.05 -6.09 2.56
N ASN A 257 1.12 -6.46 3.25
CA ASN A 257 1.79 -7.76 3.17
C ASN A 257 1.69 -8.57 4.48
N VAL A 258 0.95 -8.07 5.46
CA VAL A 258 0.80 -8.70 6.78
C VAL A 258 -0.62 -9.20 6.95
N ILE A 259 -0.75 -10.51 7.15
CA ILE A 259 -1.98 -11.17 7.57
C ILE A 259 -1.91 -11.35 9.08
N SER A 260 -2.97 -10.96 9.79
CA SER A 260 -3.06 -11.12 11.24
C SER A 260 -4.40 -11.72 11.62
N GLY A 261 -4.37 -12.65 12.56
CA GLY A 261 -5.56 -13.36 13.02
C GLY A 261 -5.54 -13.59 14.51
N LYS A 262 -6.72 -13.54 15.13
CA LYS A 262 -6.88 -13.88 16.54
C LYS A 262 -7.94 -14.95 16.69
N ARG A 263 -7.56 -16.06 17.33
CA ARG A 263 -8.50 -17.12 17.69
C ARG A 263 -8.73 -17.07 19.19
N ILE A 264 -9.95 -16.70 19.59
CA ILE A 264 -10.39 -16.75 20.99
C ILE A 264 -11.20 -18.03 21.17
N SER A 265 -10.85 -18.86 22.16
CA SER A 265 -11.66 -20.03 22.49
C SER A 265 -11.73 -20.26 24.00
N ASN A 266 -12.89 -20.67 24.49
CA ASN A 266 -13.12 -20.94 25.93
C ASN A 266 -12.52 -22.29 26.40
N GLY A 267 -12.03 -23.13 25.48
CA GLY A 267 -11.54 -24.49 25.78
C GLY A 267 -10.24 -24.90 25.06
N SER A 268 -9.59 -23.97 24.36
CA SER A 268 -8.28 -24.16 23.75
C SER A 268 -7.41 -22.93 23.96
N LEU A 269 -6.11 -23.06 23.68
CA LEU A 269 -5.17 -21.95 23.77
C LEU A 269 -5.66 -20.84 22.82
N SER A 270 -6.02 -19.66 23.34
CA SER A 270 -6.19 -18.49 22.48
C SER A 270 -4.85 -18.25 21.78
N SER A 271 -4.89 -17.98 20.48
CA SER A 271 -3.68 -17.75 19.73
C SER A 271 -3.81 -16.54 18.83
N GLU A 272 -2.74 -15.74 18.82
CA GLU A 272 -2.57 -14.64 17.89
C GLU A 272 -1.57 -15.10 16.83
N MET A 273 -1.88 -14.80 15.58
CA MET A 273 -1.05 -15.16 14.44
C MET A 273 -0.73 -13.90 13.66
N SER A 274 0.53 -13.79 13.24
CA SER A 274 1.00 -12.82 12.26
C SER A 274 1.79 -13.56 11.20
N LEU A 275 1.47 -13.30 9.94
CA LEU A 275 2.12 -13.88 8.77
C LEU A 275 2.45 -12.75 7.81
N THR A 276 3.72 -12.58 7.48
CA THR A 276 4.20 -11.66 6.45
C THR A 276 4.54 -12.45 5.20
N PHE A 277 4.08 -11.98 4.03
CA PHE A 277 4.42 -12.58 2.75
C PHE A 277 5.06 -11.54 1.83
N ASP A 278 6.00 -11.99 1.01
CA ASP A 278 6.61 -11.18 -0.03
C ASP A 278 5.93 -11.47 -1.37
N ARG A 279 5.32 -10.44 -1.97
CA ARG A 279 4.63 -10.52 -3.26
C ARG A 279 5.54 -10.87 -4.43
N ALA A 280 6.80 -10.40 -4.40
CA ALA A 280 7.75 -10.59 -5.48
C ALA A 280 8.37 -11.98 -5.42
N THR A 281 8.75 -12.44 -4.23
CA THR A 281 9.48 -13.71 -4.07
C THR A 281 8.61 -14.89 -3.69
N GLY A 282 7.40 -14.64 -3.17
CA GLY A 282 6.53 -15.64 -2.56
C GLY A 282 7.05 -16.16 -1.21
N ALA A 283 8.11 -15.57 -0.65
CA ALA A 283 8.60 -15.94 0.68
C ALA A 283 7.53 -15.62 1.74
N VAL A 284 7.47 -16.44 2.78
CA VAL A 284 6.57 -16.24 3.91
C VAL A 284 7.33 -16.44 5.21
N SER A 285 7.01 -15.65 6.22
CA SER A 285 7.45 -15.84 7.59
C SER A 285 6.34 -15.41 8.55
N GLY A 286 6.39 -15.89 9.78
CA GLY A 286 5.40 -15.49 10.76
C GLY A 286 5.57 -16.11 12.12
N THR A 287 4.66 -15.74 13.00
CA THR A 287 4.61 -16.20 14.38
C THR A 287 3.19 -16.63 14.76
N ILE A 288 3.10 -17.60 15.66
CA ILE A 288 1.89 -17.94 16.39
C ILE A 288 2.20 -17.83 17.88
N GLN A 289 1.54 -16.89 18.54
CA GLN A 289 1.60 -16.70 19.98
C GLN A 289 0.45 -17.47 20.62
N THR A 290 0.74 -18.45 21.47
CA THR A 290 -0.29 -19.20 22.22
C THR A 290 -0.52 -18.61 23.61
N THR A 291 -1.66 -18.93 24.27
CA THR A 291 -1.98 -18.45 25.62
C THR A 291 -0.98 -18.85 26.71
N LEU A 292 -0.11 -19.82 26.47
CA LEU A 292 0.96 -20.17 27.41
C LEU A 292 2.19 -19.26 27.26
N ALA A 293 2.05 -18.10 26.61
CA ALA A 293 3.14 -17.20 26.23
C ALA A 293 4.24 -17.91 25.39
N GLN A 294 3.87 -19.00 24.73
CA GLN A 294 4.76 -19.79 23.90
C GLN A 294 4.64 -19.34 22.45
N GLU A 295 5.77 -18.94 21.87
CA GLU A 295 5.89 -18.49 20.48
C GLU A 295 6.32 -19.66 19.58
N ILE A 296 5.65 -19.78 18.44
CA ILE A 296 6.05 -20.64 17.33
C ILE A 296 6.46 -19.72 16.18
N THR A 297 7.67 -19.88 15.66
CA THR A 297 8.13 -19.16 14.47
C THR A 297 8.21 -20.11 13.28
N PHE A 298 7.88 -19.61 12.10
CA PHE A 298 7.92 -20.39 10.87
C PHE A 298 8.35 -19.53 9.68
N SER A 299 8.90 -20.21 8.69
CA SER A 299 9.31 -19.62 7.42
C SER A 299 9.06 -20.59 6.27
N GLY A 300 8.97 -20.07 5.05
CA GLY A 300 8.77 -20.89 3.88
C GLY A 300 8.51 -20.11 2.61
N LYS A 301 7.82 -20.75 1.68
CA LYS A 301 7.54 -20.19 0.37
C LYS A 301 6.18 -20.63 -0.17
N GLN A 302 5.54 -19.75 -0.91
CA GLN A 302 4.33 -20.02 -1.65
C GLN A 302 4.60 -21.05 -2.75
N THR A 303 3.84 -22.14 -2.75
CA THR A 303 3.87 -23.19 -3.78
C THR A 303 2.81 -22.98 -4.84
N PHE A 304 1.72 -22.30 -4.49
CA PHE A 304 0.68 -21.86 -5.43
C PHE A 304 0.15 -20.49 -5.01
N SER A 305 0.02 -19.58 -5.98
CA SER A 305 -0.51 -18.23 -5.79
C SER A 305 -1.71 -18.00 -6.71
N ALA A 306 -2.78 -17.40 -6.19
CA ALA A 306 -3.89 -16.93 -7.01
C ALA A 306 -3.43 -15.89 -8.04
N SER A 307 -2.39 -15.11 -7.73
CA SER A 307 -1.74 -14.15 -8.65
C SER A 307 -1.37 -14.79 -10.00
N ASN A 308 -0.96 -16.06 -10.00
CA ASN A 308 -0.57 -16.75 -11.23
C ASN A 308 -1.73 -16.87 -12.23
N VAL A 309 -2.97 -16.93 -11.74
CA VAL A 309 -4.18 -16.97 -12.58
C VAL A 309 -4.59 -15.55 -13.01
N PHE A 310 -4.36 -14.55 -12.18
CA PHE A 310 -4.67 -13.14 -12.46
C PHE A 310 -3.73 -12.49 -13.47
N ARG A 311 -2.51 -13.01 -13.60
CA ARG A 311 -1.51 -12.57 -14.58
C ARG A 311 -1.86 -13.06 -16.00
N GLY A 312 -1.34 -12.36 -16.99
CA GLY A 312 -1.49 -12.68 -18.41
C GLY A 312 -2.48 -11.75 -19.13
N GLU A 313 -2.35 -11.68 -20.45
CA GLU A 313 -3.22 -10.87 -21.30
C GLU A 313 -4.61 -11.50 -21.37
N VAL A 314 -5.63 -10.65 -21.20
CA VAL A 314 -7.01 -11.04 -21.48
C VAL A 314 -7.21 -10.99 -22.98
N ALA A 315 -7.77 -12.05 -23.54
CA ALA A 315 -7.91 -12.21 -25.00
C ALA A 315 -8.75 -11.10 -25.64
N THR A 316 -9.71 -10.54 -24.90
CA THR A 316 -10.67 -9.51 -25.32
C THR A 316 -11.16 -8.71 -24.11
N GLU A 317 -11.75 -7.55 -24.31
CA GLU A 317 -12.53 -6.90 -23.25
C GLU A 317 -13.71 -7.79 -22.85
N LEU A 318 -13.91 -8.00 -21.55
CA LEU A 318 -14.95 -8.88 -21.01
C LEU A 318 -15.96 -8.08 -20.20
N ASP A 319 -17.23 -8.43 -20.38
CA ASP A 319 -18.36 -7.90 -19.63
C ASP A 319 -18.98 -8.98 -18.73
N ASP A 320 -20.06 -8.62 -18.00
CA ASP A 320 -20.73 -9.59 -17.12
C ASP A 320 -21.38 -10.75 -17.89
N ASN A 321 -21.78 -10.54 -19.15
CA ASN A 321 -22.38 -11.58 -19.98
C ASN A 321 -21.34 -12.58 -20.48
N SER A 322 -20.08 -12.18 -20.57
CA SER A 322 -18.97 -12.99 -21.08
C SER A 322 -18.67 -14.23 -20.23
N VAL A 323 -19.13 -14.27 -18.97
CA VAL A 323 -18.91 -15.38 -18.04
C VAL A 323 -20.20 -16.17 -17.74
N ILE A 324 -21.38 -15.63 -18.06
CA ILE A 324 -22.68 -16.28 -17.81
C ILE A 324 -22.94 -17.36 -18.86
N GLY A 325 -23.41 -18.53 -18.42
CA GLY A 325 -23.74 -19.65 -19.30
C GLY A 325 -23.25 -20.98 -18.75
N SER A 326 -23.11 -21.97 -19.64
CA SER A 326 -22.73 -23.34 -19.26
C SER A 326 -21.56 -23.82 -20.10
N MET A 327 -20.47 -24.20 -19.44
CA MET A 327 -19.21 -24.62 -20.05
C MET A 327 -18.90 -26.08 -19.71
N ARG A 328 -18.41 -26.85 -20.68
CA ARG A 328 -17.89 -28.21 -20.42
C ARG A 328 -16.42 -28.15 -20.06
N GLY A 329 -16.00 -29.01 -19.16
CA GLY A 329 -14.61 -29.04 -18.71
C GLY A 329 -14.41 -30.00 -17.56
N SER A 330 -13.42 -29.72 -16.72
CA SER A 330 -13.11 -30.57 -15.56
C SER A 330 -12.63 -29.79 -14.34
N ILE A 331 -12.98 -30.32 -13.17
CA ILE A 331 -12.43 -29.94 -11.87
C ILE A 331 -11.88 -31.21 -11.23
N PHE A 332 -10.68 -31.16 -10.64
CA PHE A 332 -10.03 -32.33 -10.02
C PHE A 332 -9.81 -33.49 -11.02
N GLY A 333 -9.71 -33.19 -12.32
CA GLY A 333 -9.66 -34.20 -13.40
C GLY A 333 -10.99 -34.93 -13.65
N ILE A 334 -12.08 -34.48 -13.03
CA ILE A 334 -13.42 -35.06 -13.19
C ILE A 334 -14.17 -34.24 -14.24
N PRO A 335 -14.57 -34.84 -15.37
CA PRO A 335 -15.32 -34.12 -16.40
C PRO A 335 -16.72 -33.77 -15.91
N GLY A 336 -17.22 -32.62 -16.35
CA GLY A 336 -18.54 -32.13 -15.98
C GLY A 336 -18.91 -30.83 -16.68
N THR A 337 -19.99 -30.22 -16.21
CA THR A 337 -20.52 -28.95 -16.69
C THR A 337 -20.48 -27.91 -15.58
N LEU A 338 -19.92 -26.74 -15.88
CA LEU A 338 -19.93 -25.56 -15.03
C LEU A 338 -21.01 -24.60 -15.52
N SER A 339 -21.97 -24.26 -14.68
CA SER A 339 -23.02 -23.29 -14.98
C SER A 339 -22.82 -22.05 -14.12
N VAL A 340 -22.76 -20.88 -14.76
CA VAL A 340 -22.52 -19.59 -14.11
C VAL A 340 -23.75 -18.71 -14.28
N GLN A 341 -24.21 -18.14 -13.17
CA GLN A 341 -25.32 -17.19 -13.13
C GLN A 341 -24.92 -15.97 -12.29
N SER A 342 -25.42 -14.79 -12.69
CA SER A 342 -25.32 -13.59 -11.85
C SER A 342 -26.51 -13.55 -10.89
N PHE A 343 -26.22 -13.39 -9.59
CA PHE A 343 -27.26 -13.21 -8.57
C PHE A 343 -27.48 -11.71 -8.27
N LEU A 344 -26.39 -10.94 -8.27
CA LEU A 344 -26.34 -9.49 -8.11
C LEU A 344 -25.23 -8.94 -9.01
N PRO A 345 -25.25 -7.64 -9.37
CA PRO A 345 -24.14 -7.02 -10.10
C PRO A 345 -22.79 -7.31 -9.42
N GLY A 346 -21.87 -7.95 -10.15
CA GLY A 346 -20.54 -8.32 -9.66
C GLY A 346 -20.47 -9.58 -8.77
N VAL A 347 -21.60 -10.24 -8.47
CA VAL A 347 -21.66 -11.48 -7.66
C VAL A 347 -22.23 -12.63 -8.48
N TYR A 348 -21.49 -13.72 -8.53
CA TYR A 348 -21.75 -14.87 -9.38
C TYR A 348 -21.95 -16.13 -8.55
N SER A 349 -23.00 -16.88 -8.89
CA SER A 349 -23.22 -18.24 -8.44
C SER A 349 -22.74 -19.20 -9.52
N VAL A 350 -21.97 -20.20 -9.12
CA VAL A 350 -21.39 -21.18 -10.03
C VAL A 350 -21.71 -22.57 -9.54
N ASN A 351 -22.36 -23.38 -10.36
CA ASN A 351 -22.65 -24.78 -10.08
C ASN A 351 -21.80 -25.67 -11.00
N PHE A 352 -21.02 -26.56 -10.43
CA PHE A 352 -20.36 -27.63 -11.17
C PHE A 352 -21.08 -28.95 -10.93
N SER A 353 -21.48 -29.63 -12.01
CA SER A 353 -22.05 -30.97 -11.98
C SER A 353 -21.16 -31.92 -12.78
N ALA A 354 -20.59 -32.92 -12.10
CA ALA A 354 -19.80 -33.94 -12.77
C ALA A 354 -20.66 -34.84 -13.67
N ASP A 355 -20.09 -35.31 -14.78
CA ASP A 355 -20.80 -36.18 -15.74
C ASP A 355 -21.27 -37.51 -15.11
N ASN A 356 -20.65 -37.91 -14.01
CA ASN A 356 -21.04 -39.08 -13.23
C ASN A 356 -22.25 -38.84 -12.29
N GLY A 357 -22.73 -37.59 -12.17
CA GLY A 357 -23.87 -37.18 -11.36
C GLY A 357 -23.66 -37.24 -9.83
N PHE A 358 -22.50 -37.68 -9.35
CA PHE A 358 -22.24 -37.88 -7.91
C PHE A 358 -21.63 -36.65 -7.24
N ILE A 359 -20.96 -35.79 -8.01
CA ILE A 359 -20.26 -34.63 -7.48
C ILE A 359 -20.96 -33.39 -7.98
N VAL A 360 -21.52 -32.64 -7.04
CA VAL A 360 -22.10 -31.32 -7.26
C VAL A 360 -21.39 -30.35 -6.32
N LEU A 361 -20.87 -29.26 -6.87
CA LEU A 361 -20.19 -28.22 -6.11
C LEU A 361 -20.83 -26.87 -6.42
N ASP A 362 -21.31 -26.20 -5.39
CA ASP A 362 -21.83 -24.84 -5.48
C ASP A 362 -20.79 -23.85 -4.98
N PHE A 363 -20.53 -22.83 -5.77
CA PHE A 363 -19.61 -21.76 -5.47
C PHE A 363 -20.30 -20.40 -5.56
N VAL A 364 -19.75 -19.44 -4.82
CA VAL A 364 -20.11 -18.03 -4.89
C VAL A 364 -18.86 -17.18 -4.98
N GLY A 365 -18.85 -16.17 -5.82
CA GLY A 365 -17.77 -15.20 -5.84
C GLY A 365 -17.93 -14.09 -6.86
N LYS A 366 -16.80 -13.64 -7.42
CA LYS A 366 -16.71 -12.42 -8.21
C LYS A 366 -16.06 -12.70 -9.56
N PHE A 367 -16.38 -11.84 -10.53
CA PHE A 367 -15.71 -11.80 -11.82
C PHE A 367 -14.88 -10.52 -11.94
N PHE A 368 -13.58 -10.69 -12.14
CA PHE A 368 -12.61 -9.62 -12.32
C PHE A 368 -12.43 -9.35 -13.81
N LYS A 369 -13.33 -8.53 -14.37
CA LYS A 369 -13.41 -8.21 -15.82
C LYS A 369 -12.05 -7.83 -16.41
N LYS A 370 -11.32 -6.94 -15.74
CA LYS A 370 -10.01 -6.43 -16.19
C LYS A 370 -8.96 -7.53 -16.36
N ASN A 371 -9.02 -8.58 -15.53
CA ASN A 371 -8.08 -9.71 -15.57
C ASN A 371 -8.67 -10.94 -16.29
N GLY A 372 -9.95 -10.88 -16.66
CA GLY A 372 -10.72 -12.00 -17.18
C GLY A 372 -10.75 -13.20 -16.25
N VAL A 373 -10.83 -12.96 -14.92
CA VAL A 373 -10.77 -14.03 -13.92
C VAL A 373 -12.09 -14.18 -13.17
N LEU A 374 -12.64 -15.39 -13.21
CA LEU A 374 -13.72 -15.85 -12.33
C LEU A 374 -13.11 -16.48 -11.08
N ALA A 375 -13.34 -15.87 -9.92
CA ALA A 375 -12.85 -16.36 -8.63
C ALA A 375 -14.02 -16.65 -7.70
N VAL A 376 -14.22 -17.94 -7.40
CA VAL A 376 -15.40 -18.41 -6.66
C VAL A 376 -15.04 -19.43 -5.60
N THR A 377 -15.78 -19.40 -4.50
CA THR A 377 -15.50 -20.19 -3.30
C THR A 377 -16.69 -21.09 -2.97
N SER A 378 -16.43 -22.36 -2.66
CA SER A 378 -17.43 -23.30 -2.17
C SER A 378 -17.24 -23.55 -0.67
N GLN A 379 -18.26 -23.22 0.12
CA GLN A 379 -18.35 -23.43 1.57
C GLN A 379 -17.11 -22.97 2.37
N ASN A 380 -16.41 -21.93 1.89
CA ASN A 380 -15.12 -21.48 2.42
C ASN A 380 -14.09 -22.60 2.57
N LYS A 381 -14.15 -23.62 1.72
CA LYS A 381 -13.28 -24.80 1.77
C LYS A 381 -12.48 -25.00 0.50
N VAL A 382 -13.10 -24.73 -0.64
CA VAL A 382 -12.51 -24.92 -1.96
C VAL A 382 -12.64 -23.64 -2.74
N LYS A 383 -11.53 -23.15 -3.29
CA LYS A 383 -11.52 -22.03 -4.24
C LYS A 383 -11.38 -22.58 -5.65
N LEU A 384 -12.10 -21.99 -6.59
CA LEU A 384 -11.93 -22.17 -8.03
C LEU A 384 -11.56 -20.82 -8.63
N LEU A 385 -10.42 -20.79 -9.32
CA LEU A 385 -9.91 -19.64 -10.05
C LEU A 385 -9.82 -20.04 -11.52
N LEU A 386 -10.54 -19.33 -12.38
CA LEU A 386 -10.53 -19.56 -13.82
C LEU A 386 -10.26 -18.25 -14.54
N ALA A 387 -9.26 -18.26 -15.41
CA ALA A 387 -8.92 -17.15 -16.27
C ALA A 387 -9.26 -17.49 -17.72
N GLN A 388 -9.92 -16.56 -18.42
CA GLN A 388 -10.13 -16.72 -19.85
C GLN A 388 -8.84 -16.37 -20.60
N ARG A 389 -8.28 -17.33 -21.32
CA ARG A 389 -7.01 -17.22 -22.04
C ARG A 389 -7.09 -17.89 -23.41
N VAL A 390 -6.19 -17.51 -24.30
CA VAL A 390 -5.99 -18.23 -25.57
C VAL A 390 -4.99 -19.37 -25.32
N VAL A 391 -5.45 -20.61 -25.50
CA VAL A 391 -4.64 -21.82 -25.38
C VAL A 391 -4.77 -22.58 -26.68
N ASP A 392 -3.63 -22.84 -27.34
CA ASP A 392 -3.57 -23.52 -28.65
C ASP A 392 -4.48 -22.88 -29.72
N GLY A 393 -4.60 -21.54 -29.69
CA GLY A 393 -5.42 -20.77 -30.63
C GLY A 393 -6.93 -20.78 -30.33
N GLN A 394 -7.37 -21.39 -29.22
CA GLN A 394 -8.75 -21.41 -28.77
C GLN A 394 -8.91 -20.64 -27.46
N VAL A 395 -10.03 -19.93 -27.32
CA VAL A 395 -10.39 -19.29 -26.05
C VAL A 395 -10.84 -20.38 -25.09
N LYS A 396 -10.23 -20.44 -23.90
CA LYS A 396 -10.55 -21.40 -22.85
C LYS A 396 -10.52 -20.73 -21.49
N TRP A 397 -11.24 -21.31 -20.55
CA TRP A 397 -11.14 -20.97 -19.13
C TRP A 397 -10.17 -21.93 -18.47
N VAL A 398 -9.00 -21.42 -18.09
CA VAL A 398 -7.94 -22.21 -17.48
C VAL A 398 -7.59 -21.66 -16.10
N GLY A 399 -7.26 -22.55 -15.18
CA GLY A 399 -6.76 -22.15 -13.89
C GLY A 399 -6.65 -23.31 -12.93
N ASN A 400 -7.02 -23.06 -11.68
CA ASN A 400 -6.76 -23.99 -10.60
C ASN A 400 -7.87 -24.00 -9.57
N THR A 401 -8.00 -25.14 -8.90
CA THR A 401 -8.68 -25.22 -7.62
C THR A 401 -7.68 -25.51 -6.52
N PHE A 402 -7.95 -25.00 -5.33
CA PHE A 402 -7.22 -25.39 -4.14
C PHE A 402 -8.14 -25.53 -2.93
N SER A 403 -7.73 -26.37 -1.99
CA SER A 403 -8.52 -26.73 -0.81
C SER A 403 -7.79 -26.40 0.48
N ILE A 404 -8.49 -25.75 1.41
CA ILE A 404 -7.97 -25.50 2.76
C ILE A 404 -8.01 -26.75 3.65
N THR A 405 -8.59 -27.86 3.16
CA THR A 405 -8.67 -29.12 3.93
C THR A 405 -7.33 -29.85 3.93
N ASN A 406 -6.64 -29.87 2.78
CA ASN A 406 -5.41 -30.65 2.58
C ASN A 406 -4.28 -29.86 1.89
N GLY A 407 -4.52 -28.60 1.51
CA GLY A 407 -3.58 -27.80 0.73
C GLY A 407 -3.26 -28.43 -0.63
N GLY A 408 -4.20 -29.19 -1.19
CA GLY A 408 -4.11 -29.74 -2.54
C GLY A 408 -4.46 -28.69 -3.57
N VAL A 409 -3.70 -28.65 -4.67
CA VAL A 409 -3.93 -27.79 -5.82
C VAL A 409 -4.12 -28.68 -7.04
N THR A 410 -5.16 -28.44 -7.82
CA THR A 410 -5.40 -29.15 -9.08
C THR A 410 -5.72 -28.17 -10.19
N THR A 411 -5.42 -28.54 -11.43
CA THR A 411 -5.80 -27.75 -12.60
C THR A 411 -7.30 -27.86 -12.84
N ALA A 412 -7.87 -26.80 -13.41
CA ALA A 412 -9.22 -26.74 -13.89
C ALA A 412 -9.20 -26.13 -15.31
N GLU A 413 -9.96 -26.72 -16.21
CA GLU A 413 -10.04 -26.29 -17.60
C GLU A 413 -11.48 -26.46 -18.09
N PHE A 414 -11.99 -25.44 -18.77
CA PHE A 414 -13.29 -25.43 -19.41
C PHE A 414 -13.22 -24.77 -20.78
N ASP A 415 -14.03 -25.28 -21.71
CA ASP A 415 -14.21 -24.67 -23.02
C ASP A 415 -14.92 -23.31 -22.88
N SER A 416 -14.60 -22.35 -23.74
CA SER A 416 -15.41 -21.13 -23.84
C SER A 416 -16.79 -21.47 -24.41
N ASN A 417 -17.81 -20.70 -24.00
CA ASN A 417 -19.14 -20.75 -24.61
C ASN A 417 -19.13 -20.48 -26.12
#